data_AF-A0A832RJ08-F1
#
_entry.id   AF-A0A832RJ08-F1
#
_cell.length_a   1.000
_cell.length_b   1.000
_cell.length_c   1.000
_cell.angle_alpha   90.00
_cell.angle_beta   90.00
_cell.angle_gamma   90.00
#
_symmetry.space_group_name_H-M   'P 1'
#
loop_
_entity.id
_entity.type
_entity.pdbx_description
1 polymer ?
#
loop_
_entity_poly.entity_id
_entity_poly.type
_entity_poly.pdbx_seq_one_letter_code
_entity_poly.pdbx_strand_id
1 'polypeptide(L)'
;NPMKEKRVWVQVAKNFEPFIKLTEEEVKAELFDFNEKVTFKASEIGSGKHKISVDVWSSWQKHLWTDSGDVKGSSKEIEITVN
;
A
#
# COMPACT_ATOMS: atom_id res chain seq x y z
N ASN A 1 7.30 -10.39 -15.86
CA ASN A 1 6.87 -10.65 -17.25
C ASN A 1 6.41 -12.09 -17.51
N PRO A 2 5.17 -12.45 -17.11
CA PRO A 2 4.46 -13.72 -17.43
C PRO A 2 4.59 -14.25 -18.88
N MET A 3 5.08 -13.44 -19.83
CA MET A 3 5.40 -13.82 -21.21
C MET A 3 6.81 -14.43 -21.40
N LYS A 4 7.63 -14.59 -20.35
CA LYS A 4 8.96 -15.20 -20.43
C LYS A 4 9.00 -16.54 -19.70
N GLU A 5 9.46 -17.60 -20.38
CA GLU A 5 9.41 -18.99 -19.92
C GLU A 5 10.05 -19.28 -18.55
N LYS A 6 10.99 -18.44 -18.07
CA LYS A 6 11.71 -18.67 -16.80
C LYS A 6 12.05 -17.37 -16.08
N ARG A 7 11.15 -16.84 -15.24
CA ARG A 7 11.49 -15.92 -14.12
C ARG A 7 10.50 -16.08 -12.97
N VAL A 8 10.98 -15.83 -11.75
CA VAL A 8 10.13 -15.68 -10.57
C VAL A 8 9.27 -14.43 -10.73
N TRP A 9 7.98 -14.57 -10.45
CA TRP A 9 7.01 -13.46 -10.47
C TRP A 9 6.78 -12.97 -9.06
N VAL A 10 6.72 -11.65 -8.89
CA VAL A 10 6.30 -11.01 -7.64
C VAL A 10 4.86 -10.57 -7.83
N GLN A 11 3.97 -11.12 -7.03
CA GLN A 11 2.59 -10.66 -6.92
C GLN A 11 2.52 -9.68 -5.75
N VAL A 12 2.02 -8.48 -6.01
CA VAL A 12 1.83 -7.44 -4.98
C VAL A 12 0.33 -7.31 -4.74
N ALA A 13 -0.10 -7.51 -3.50
CA ALA A 13 -1.49 -7.26 -3.11
C ALA A 13 -1.57 -5.89 -2.45
N LYS A 14 -2.28 -4.94 -3.07
CA LYS A 14 -2.49 -3.59 -2.56
C LYS A 14 -3.97 -3.41 -2.24
N ASN A 15 -4.30 -3.02 -1.01
CA ASN A 15 -5.68 -2.90 -0.55
C ASN A 15 -6.51 -4.18 -0.84
N PHE A 16 -5.91 -5.36 -0.66
CA PHE A 16 -6.49 -6.69 -0.96
C PHE A 16 -6.68 -7.02 -2.45
N GLU A 17 -6.31 -6.14 -3.37
CA GLU A 17 -6.33 -6.41 -4.81
C GLU A 17 -4.96 -6.89 -5.31
N PRO A 18 -4.89 -8.05 -5.97
CA PRO A 18 -3.64 -8.58 -6.49
C PRO A 18 -3.24 -7.95 -7.83
N PHE A 19 -1.99 -7.49 -7.91
CA PHE A 19 -1.38 -6.96 -9.13
C PHE A 19 -0.15 -7.81 -9.52
N ILE A 20 -0.05 -8.11 -10.81
CA ILE A 20 1.14 -8.73 -11.40
C ILE A 20 1.72 -7.73 -12.38
N LYS A 21 2.84 -7.10 -12.00
CA LYS A 21 3.55 -6.16 -12.87
C LYS A 21 4.60 -6.88 -13.73
N LEU A 22 5.00 -6.27 -14.83
CA LEU A 22 5.86 -6.92 -15.82
C LEU A 22 7.34 -6.69 -15.53
N THR A 23 7.69 -5.54 -14.95
CA THR A 23 9.06 -5.15 -14.60
C THR A 23 9.28 -5.05 -13.09
N GLU A 24 10.54 -5.16 -12.66
CA GLU A 24 10.93 -5.01 -11.26
C GLU A 24 10.66 -3.59 -10.74
N GLU A 25 10.89 -2.58 -11.58
CA GLU A 25 10.64 -1.17 -11.26
C GLU A 25 9.17 -0.92 -10.95
N GLU A 26 8.25 -1.50 -11.74
CA GLU A 26 6.81 -1.41 -11.49
C GLU A 26 6.39 -2.14 -10.20
N VAL A 27 6.97 -3.31 -9.93
CA VAL A 27 6.73 -4.05 -8.68
C VAL A 27 7.19 -3.23 -7.48
N LYS A 28 8.38 -2.63 -7.55
CA LYS A 28 8.94 -1.79 -6.49
C LYS A 28 8.09 -0.54 -6.27
N ALA A 29 7.63 0.10 -7.35
CA ALA A 29 6.74 1.25 -7.27
C ALA A 29 5.39 0.90 -6.63
N GLU A 30 4.86 -0.29 -6.88
CA GLU A 30 3.58 -0.71 -6.30
C GLU A 30 3.70 -1.13 -4.82
N LEU A 31 4.83 -1.74 -4.43
CA LEU A 31 5.02 -2.28 -3.07
C LEU A 31 5.66 -1.30 -2.08
N PHE A 32 6.63 -0.49 -2.53
CA PHE A 32 7.47 0.33 -1.65
C PHE A 32 7.41 1.83 -1.94
N ASP A 33 7.34 2.23 -3.21
CA ASP A 33 7.33 3.66 -3.60
C ASP A 33 5.92 4.15 -4.00
N PHE A 34 4.87 3.56 -3.42
CA PHE A 34 3.50 3.84 -3.84
C PHE A 34 3.04 5.24 -3.39
N ASN A 35 2.23 5.89 -4.21
CA ASN A 35 1.58 7.16 -3.88
C ASN A 35 0.06 6.98 -4.03
N GLU A 36 -0.65 6.99 -2.90
CA GLU A 36 -2.09 6.80 -2.83
C GLU A 36 -2.79 8.04 -2.31
N LYS A 37 -3.83 8.48 -3.03
CA LYS A 37 -4.64 9.63 -2.62
C LYS A 37 -5.97 9.16 -2.05
N VAL A 38 -6.07 9.18 -0.73
CA VAL A 38 -7.34 8.90 -0.04
C VAL A 38 -8.20 10.16 -0.07
N THR A 39 -9.36 10.08 -0.73
CA THR A 39 -10.35 11.15 -0.77
C THR A 39 -11.65 10.64 -0.15
N PHE A 40 -12.18 11.35 0.82
CA PHE A 40 -13.45 11.06 1.50
C PHE A 40 -14.31 12.32 1.54
N LYS A 41 -15.63 12.19 1.58
CA LYS A 41 -16.52 13.35 1.72
C LYS A 41 -16.66 13.72 3.20
N ALA A 42 -16.66 15.01 3.50
CA ALA A 42 -16.94 15.49 4.86
C ALA A 42 -18.30 15.00 5.40
N SER A 43 -19.29 14.82 4.51
CA SER A 43 -20.60 14.27 4.86
C SER A 43 -20.58 12.81 5.32
N GLU A 44 -19.58 12.02 4.91
CA GLU A 44 -19.44 10.60 5.29
C GLU A 44 -18.81 10.45 6.68
N ILE A 45 -18.01 11.45 7.09
CA ILE A 45 -17.39 11.53 8.42
C ILE A 45 -18.37 12.08 9.47
N GLY A 46 -19.30 12.94 9.04
CA GLY A 46 -20.28 13.58 9.92
C GLY A 46 -19.77 14.88 10.55
N SER A 47 -20.67 15.67 11.14
CA SER A 47 -20.30 16.93 11.80
C SER A 47 -19.57 16.68 13.12
N GLY A 48 -18.64 17.56 13.47
CA GLY A 48 -17.84 17.49 14.68
C GLY A 48 -16.33 17.55 14.45
N LYS A 49 -15.59 17.24 15.51
CA LYS A 49 -14.11 17.17 15.53
C LYS A 49 -13.67 15.74 15.23
N HIS A 50 -12.83 15.59 14.22
CA HIS A 50 -12.34 14.30 13.76
C HIS A 50 -10.83 14.31 13.73
N LYS A 51 -10.25 13.16 14.09
CA LYS A 51 -8.81 12.91 14.05
C LYS A 51 -8.54 11.92 12.94
N ILE A 52 -7.61 12.28 12.05
CA ILE A 52 -7.26 11.48 10.88
C ILE A 52 -5.79 11.12 10.98
N SER A 53 -5.51 9.84 10.85
CA SER A 53 -4.18 9.27 10.72
C SER A 53 -4.16 8.31 9.54
N VAL A 54 -2.98 8.10 8.96
CA VAL A 54 -2.74 7.13 7.91
C VAL A 54 -1.78 6.08 8.44
N ASP A 55 -2.20 4.84 8.41
CA ASP A 55 -1.36 3.69 8.74
C ASP A 55 -1.04 2.92 7.47
N VAL A 56 0.24 2.67 7.26
CA VAL A 56 0.79 1.91 6.13
C VAL A 56 1.41 0.65 6.67
N TRP A 57 1.07 -0.47 6.05
CA TRP A 57 1.69 -1.76 6.32
C TRP A 57 2.08 -2.43 5.00
N SER A 58 3.33 -2.89 4.93
CA SER A 58 3.80 -3.78 3.87
C SER A 58 4.41 -5.03 4.51
N SER A 59 4.19 -6.18 3.90
CA SER A 59 4.76 -7.45 4.36
C SER A 59 5.06 -8.35 3.17
N TRP A 60 6.09 -9.18 3.32
CA TRP A 60 6.51 -10.14 2.30
C TRP A 60 6.92 -11.46 2.94
N GLN A 61 6.71 -12.53 2.19
CA GLN A 61 7.01 -13.88 2.62
C GLN A 61 8.46 -14.26 2.27
N LYS A 62 8.94 -15.32 2.93
CA LYS A 62 10.26 -15.86 2.67
C LYS A 62 10.34 -16.34 1.22
N HIS A 63 11.43 -15.95 0.55
CA HIS A 63 11.81 -16.39 -0.78
C HIS A 63 13.25 -16.91 -0.76
N LEU A 64 13.70 -17.57 -1.83
CA LEU A 64 15.09 -18.02 -1.99
C LEU A 64 16.13 -16.87 -1.87
N TRP A 65 15.71 -15.63 -2.12
CA TRP A 65 16.59 -14.45 -2.16
C TRP A 65 16.26 -13.38 -1.11
N THR A 66 15.20 -13.56 -0.31
CA THR A 66 14.86 -12.64 0.78
C THR A 66 14.18 -13.41 1.91
N ASP A 67 14.52 -13.09 3.15
CA ASP A 67 13.73 -13.56 4.28
C ASP A 67 12.39 -12.84 4.36
N SER A 68 11.44 -13.45 5.07
CA SER A 68 10.16 -12.84 5.37
C SER A 68 10.37 -11.60 6.25
N GLY A 69 9.57 -10.57 6.01
CA GLY A 69 9.63 -9.35 6.80
C GLY A 69 8.35 -8.54 6.67
N ASP A 70 8.18 -7.60 7.59
CA ASP A 70 7.11 -6.63 7.56
C ASP A 70 7.60 -5.26 8.02
N VAL A 71 6.96 -4.22 7.51
CA VAL A 71 7.23 -2.83 7.86
C VAL A 71 5.92 -2.10 8.04
N LYS A 72 5.80 -1.39 9.17
CA LYS A 72 4.65 -0.55 9.49
C LYS A 72 5.11 0.87 9.68
N GLY A 73 4.35 1.81 9.15
CA GLY A 73 4.57 3.24 9.31
C GLY A 73 3.25 3.94 9.57
N SER A 74 3.22 4.83 10.55
CA SER A 74 2.06 5.67 10.85
C SER A 74 2.38 7.13 10.58
N SER A 75 1.40 7.86 10.06
CA SER A 75 1.50 9.30 9.88
C SER A 75 1.24 10.03 11.19
N LYS A 76 1.61 11.31 11.22
CA LYS A 76 1.11 12.21 12.28
C LYS A 76 -0.41 12.34 12.16
N GLU A 77 -1.07 12.45 13.31
CA GLU A 77 -2.49 12.71 13.41
C GLU A 77 -2.77 14.18 13.02
N ILE A 78 -3.83 14.40 12.25
CA ILE A 78 -4.36 15.73 11.94
C ILE A 78 -5.79 15.83 12.48
N GLU A 79 -6.14 16.96 13.08
CA GLU A 79 -7.50 17.24 13.53
C GLU A 79 -8.22 18.12 12.49
N ILE A 80 -9.40 17.69 12.07
CA ILE A 80 -10.30 18.47 11.21
C ILE A 80 -11.62 18.70 11.91
N THR A 81 -12.25 19.85 11.66
CA THR A 81 -13.61 20.14 12.14
C THR A 81 -14.55 20.27 10.95
N VAL A 82 -15.61 19.48 10.94
CA VAL A 82 -16.67 19.52 9.94
C VAL A 82 -17.90 20.18 10.58
N ASN A 83 -18.34 21.30 10.02
CA ASN A 83 -19.54 22.01 10.49
C ASN A 83 -20.82 21.41 9.88
#